data_AF-A0A1Q5MA86-F1
#
_entry.id   AF-A0A1Q5MA86-F1
#
_cell.length_a   1.000
_cell.length_b   1.000
_cell.length_c   1.000
_cell.angle_alpha   90.00
_cell.angle_beta   90.00
_cell.angle_gamma   90.00
#
_symmetry.space_group_name_H-M   'P 1'
#
loop_
_entity.id
_entity.type
_entity.pdbx_description
1 polymer ?
#
loop_
_entity_poly.entity_id
_entity_poly.type
_entity_poly.pdbx_seq_one_letter_code
_entity_poly.pdbx_strand_id
1 'polypeptide(L)'
;MRPAYRLYRAAEMFRDQGCEELADLYSHTADELAQQIAVTGIAGLTGWRRAAVNPSGVAAEAGPVTRLLYGARRGEGLPGFAGVKIDRRPTVTELENMTVKHDVEFAVVYKLGPGPGGRGGQYTLYSGQVARVRVPVTADSILIYHTHPRGTRSPSTADMDLLELFEMAGSPMRSSKIVPVGSGGVVTTFTKDGTSEFSEWRPW
;
A
#
# COMPACT_ATOMS: atom_id res chain seq x y z
N MET A 1 -5.06 21.09 -10.04
CA MET A 1 -6.34 20.34 -9.99
C MET A 1 -6.43 19.28 -8.87
N ARG A 2 -5.35 18.60 -8.43
CA ARG A 2 -5.45 17.46 -7.48
C ARG A 2 -5.33 17.74 -5.94
N PRO A 3 -4.77 18.85 -5.44
CA PRO A 3 -4.56 19.05 -4.00
C PRO A 3 -5.77 19.61 -3.23
N ALA A 4 -6.41 20.67 -3.76
CA ALA A 4 -7.69 21.15 -3.22
C ALA A 4 -8.73 20.01 -3.22
N TYR A 5 -8.75 19.22 -4.30
CA TYR A 5 -9.57 18.00 -4.38
C TYR A 5 -9.33 17.00 -3.25
N ARG A 6 -8.09 16.82 -2.77
CA ARG A 6 -7.80 15.93 -1.63
C ARG A 6 -8.30 16.50 -0.31
N LEU A 7 -8.21 17.81 -0.12
CA LEU A 7 -8.77 18.48 1.04
C LEU A 7 -10.31 18.42 1.02
N TYR A 8 -10.94 18.61 -0.14
CA TYR A 8 -12.39 18.37 -0.29
C TYR A 8 -12.78 16.91 -0.01
N ARG A 9 -11.99 15.94 -0.48
CA ARG A 9 -12.27 14.51 -0.25
C ARG A 9 -12.05 14.11 1.21
N ALA A 10 -11.11 14.73 1.90
CA ALA A 10 -10.96 14.57 3.35
C ALA A 10 -12.14 15.22 4.09
N ALA A 11 -12.58 16.41 3.66
CA ALA A 11 -13.76 17.04 4.22
C ALA A 11 -15.02 16.17 4.06
N GLU A 12 -15.22 15.55 2.90
CA GLU A 12 -16.31 14.60 2.66
C GLU A 12 -16.27 13.41 3.62
N MET A 13 -15.08 12.80 3.80
CA MET A 13 -14.89 11.72 4.77
C MET A 13 -15.20 12.14 6.22
N PHE A 14 -14.90 13.39 6.58
CA PHE A 14 -15.24 13.91 7.91
C PHE A 14 -16.74 14.16 8.06
N ARG A 15 -17.45 14.59 7.01
CA ARG A 15 -18.92 14.68 7.03
C ARG A 15 -19.55 13.31 7.23
N ASP A 16 -19.06 12.29 6.54
CA ASP A 16 -19.55 10.91 6.67
C ASP A 16 -19.37 10.34 8.09
N GLN A 17 -18.43 10.90 8.85
CA GLN A 17 -18.16 10.54 10.25
C GLN A 17 -18.87 11.44 11.27
N GLY A 18 -19.68 12.40 10.81
CA GLY A 18 -20.37 13.37 11.67
C GLY A 18 -19.45 14.46 12.26
N CYS A 19 -18.26 14.65 11.70
CA CYS A 19 -17.30 15.67 12.11
C CYS A 19 -17.44 16.95 11.26
N GLU A 20 -18.58 17.63 11.36
CA GLU A 20 -18.93 18.77 10.48
C GLU A 20 -17.94 19.94 10.59
N GLU A 21 -17.54 20.34 11.80
CA GLU A 21 -16.57 21.44 11.99
C GLU A 21 -15.22 21.15 11.32
N LEU A 22 -14.77 19.90 11.39
CA LEU A 22 -13.51 19.48 10.75
C LEU A 22 -13.66 19.43 9.23
N ALA A 23 -14.82 19.01 8.73
CA ALA A 23 -15.13 19.04 7.31
C ALA A 23 -15.13 20.47 6.75
N ASP A 24 -15.69 21.42 7.48
CA ASP A 24 -15.74 22.82 7.06
C ASP A 24 -14.36 23.47 7.04
N LEU A 25 -13.54 23.19 8.07
CA LEU A 25 -12.14 23.64 8.09
C LEU A 25 -11.36 23.14 6.86
N TYR A 26 -11.52 21.87 6.50
CA TYR A 26 -10.82 21.28 5.36
C TYR A 26 -11.37 21.80 4.02
N SER A 27 -12.68 22.01 3.91
CA SER A 27 -13.31 22.59 2.71
C SER A 27 -12.84 24.02 2.50
N HIS A 28 -12.81 24.84 3.55
CA HIS A 28 -12.32 26.21 3.49
C HIS A 28 -10.84 26.28 3.11
N THR A 29 -10.00 25.42 3.72
CA THR A 29 -8.57 25.33 3.38
C THR A 29 -8.37 24.90 1.91
N ALA A 30 -9.26 24.05 1.38
CA ALA A 30 -9.25 23.66 -0.02
C ALA A 30 -9.56 24.84 -0.95
N ASP A 31 -10.58 25.65 -0.61
CA ASP A 31 -10.97 26.85 -1.35
C ASP A 31 -9.84 27.87 -1.40
N GLU A 32 -9.23 28.18 -0.24
CA GLU A 32 -8.12 29.12 -0.15
C GLU A 32 -6.93 28.68 -1.00
N LEU A 33 -6.58 27.38 -0.95
CA LEU A 33 -5.50 26.82 -1.73
C LEU A 33 -5.82 26.86 -3.24
N ALA A 34 -7.07 26.57 -3.63
CA ALA A 34 -7.51 26.63 -5.02
C ALA A 34 -7.42 28.06 -5.57
N GLN A 35 -7.87 29.05 -4.80
CA GLN A 35 -7.80 30.47 -5.14
C GLN A 35 -6.35 30.94 -5.26
N GLN A 36 -5.47 30.58 -4.31
CA GLN A 36 -4.06 30.94 -4.37
C GLN A 36 -3.35 30.35 -5.59
N ILE A 37 -3.67 29.11 -5.96
CA ILE A 37 -3.14 28.49 -7.19
C ILE A 37 -3.63 29.22 -8.43
N ALA A 38 -4.91 29.62 -8.47
CA ALA A 38 -5.46 30.36 -9.59
C ALA A 38 -4.78 31.73 -9.78
N VAL A 39 -4.43 32.41 -8.69
CA VAL A 39 -3.82 33.74 -8.71
C VAL A 39 -2.31 33.70 -8.98
N THR A 40 -1.58 32.78 -8.33
CA THR A 40 -0.10 32.80 -8.30
C THR A 40 0.57 31.67 -9.09
N GLY A 41 -0.21 30.70 -9.57
CA GLY A 41 0.31 29.45 -10.12
C GLY A 41 1.03 28.60 -9.05
N ILE A 42 1.50 27.40 -9.45
CA ILE A 42 2.18 26.47 -8.53
C ILE A 42 3.53 27.02 -8.05
N ALA A 43 4.20 27.84 -8.87
CA ALA A 43 5.53 28.38 -8.57
C ALA A 43 5.53 29.40 -7.41
N GLY A 44 4.40 30.08 -7.15
CA GLY A 44 4.24 31.04 -6.07
C GLY A 44 4.01 30.41 -4.68
N LEU A 45 3.83 29.09 -4.60
CA LEU A 45 3.58 28.40 -3.34
C LEU A 45 4.89 28.08 -2.59
N THR A 46 4.84 28.14 -1.26
CA THR A 46 5.95 27.78 -0.36
C THR A 46 5.49 26.85 0.77
N GLY A 47 6.45 26.25 1.49
CA GLY A 47 6.17 25.40 2.65
C GLY A 47 5.20 24.23 2.37
N TRP A 48 4.28 23.98 3.31
CA TRP A 48 3.30 22.89 3.24
C TRP A 48 2.38 23.00 2.02
N ARG A 49 2.07 24.22 1.55
CA ARG A 49 1.22 24.44 0.37
C ARG A 49 1.90 23.92 -0.90
N ARG A 50 3.19 24.21 -1.07
CA ARG A 50 3.97 23.65 -2.19
C ARG A 50 4.09 22.13 -2.08
N ALA A 51 4.32 21.59 -0.89
CA ALA A 51 4.41 20.14 -0.65
C ALA A 51 3.07 19.42 -0.94
N ALA A 52 1.95 20.01 -0.54
CA ALA A 52 0.61 19.49 -0.82
C ALA A 52 0.31 19.45 -2.32
N VAL A 53 0.83 20.43 -3.07
CA VAL A 53 0.56 20.61 -4.50
C VAL A 53 1.53 19.87 -5.41
N ASN A 54 2.80 19.80 -5.02
CA ASN A 54 3.86 19.10 -5.73
C ASN A 54 4.74 18.30 -4.73
N PRO A 55 4.26 17.13 -4.27
CA PRO A 55 4.95 16.32 -3.27
C PRO A 55 6.25 15.67 -3.77
N SER A 56 6.55 15.75 -5.07
CA SER A 56 7.73 15.11 -5.68
C SER A 56 9.07 15.55 -5.05
N GLY A 57 9.16 16.78 -4.52
CA GLY A 57 10.35 17.28 -3.81
C GLY A 57 10.51 16.80 -2.36
N VAL A 58 9.43 16.37 -1.71
CA VAL A 58 9.45 15.84 -0.32
C VAL A 58 9.57 14.31 -0.31
N ALA A 59 9.08 13.65 -1.36
CA ALA A 59 9.04 12.20 -1.47
C ALA A 59 10.40 11.52 -1.71
N ALA A 60 11.44 12.27 -2.07
CA ALA A 60 12.78 11.71 -2.31
C ALA A 60 13.47 11.22 -1.03
N GLU A 61 13.23 11.85 0.12
CA GLU A 61 13.80 11.50 1.43
C GLU A 61 12.97 10.46 2.20
N ALA A 62 11.74 10.17 1.77
CA ALA A 62 10.75 9.49 2.61
C ALA A 62 10.63 7.96 2.37
N GLY A 63 11.60 7.37 1.67
CA GLY A 63 11.66 5.93 1.38
C GLY A 63 10.70 5.43 0.29
N PRO A 64 10.84 4.18 -0.17
CA PRO A 64 10.15 3.68 -1.36
C PRO A 64 8.63 3.71 -1.29
N VAL A 65 8.05 3.37 -0.12
CA VAL A 65 6.59 3.36 0.09
C VAL A 65 6.01 4.76 -0.04
N THR A 66 6.60 5.75 0.63
CA THR A 66 6.15 7.14 0.56
C THR A 66 6.30 7.71 -0.84
N ARG A 67 7.40 7.37 -1.52
CA ARG A 67 7.60 7.72 -2.93
C ARG A 67 6.47 7.17 -3.80
N LEU A 68 6.15 5.89 -3.69
CA LEU A 68 5.07 5.28 -4.49
C LEU A 68 3.71 5.88 -4.15
N LEU A 69 3.39 6.11 -2.89
CA LEU A 69 2.11 6.71 -2.49
C LEU A 69 1.94 8.16 -2.95
N TYR A 70 2.97 9.00 -2.77
CA TYR A 70 2.80 10.45 -2.87
C TYR A 70 3.62 11.10 -3.97
N GLY A 71 4.81 10.59 -4.29
CA GLY A 71 5.73 11.20 -5.26
C GLY A 71 5.53 10.74 -6.71
N ALA A 72 5.56 9.42 -6.93
CA ALA A 72 5.56 8.81 -8.25
C ALA A 72 4.23 9.01 -9.00
N ARG A 73 4.27 9.07 -10.33
CA ARG A 73 3.06 8.95 -11.16
C ARG A 73 2.61 7.49 -11.26
N ARG A 74 1.40 7.25 -11.78
CA ARG A 74 0.90 5.89 -12.06
C ARG A 74 1.92 5.14 -12.92
N GLY A 75 2.28 3.93 -12.50
CA GLY A 75 3.28 3.08 -13.17
C GLY A 75 4.75 3.49 -13.01
N GLU A 76 5.05 4.66 -12.44
CA GLU A 76 6.41 5.16 -12.33
C GLU A 76 7.15 4.57 -11.12
N GLY A 77 8.42 4.17 -11.31
CA GLY A 77 9.31 3.75 -10.22
C GLY A 77 8.87 2.47 -9.51
N LEU A 78 8.08 1.63 -10.18
CA LEU A 78 7.63 0.34 -9.67
C LEU A 78 8.83 -0.61 -9.46
N PRO A 79 8.93 -1.30 -8.31
CA PRO A 79 10.09 -2.14 -7.98
C PRO A 79 10.20 -3.41 -8.85
N GLY A 80 9.11 -3.83 -9.49
CA GLY A 80 9.09 -5.03 -10.33
C GLY A 80 9.44 -6.30 -9.55
N PHE A 81 9.98 -7.29 -10.27
CA PHE A 81 10.54 -8.52 -9.68
C PHE A 81 11.89 -8.30 -8.99
N ALA A 82 12.62 -7.22 -9.33
CA ALA A 82 13.87 -6.89 -8.65
C ALA A 82 13.63 -6.56 -7.16
N GLY A 83 12.45 -6.01 -6.86
CA GLY A 83 12.06 -5.63 -5.51
C GLY A 83 12.80 -4.38 -5.02
N VAL A 84 12.29 -3.80 -3.94
CA VAL A 84 12.99 -2.72 -3.22
C VAL A 84 12.91 -2.98 -1.73
N LYS A 85 14.04 -2.84 -1.04
CA LYS A 85 14.10 -2.97 0.42
C LYS A 85 13.32 -1.84 1.07
N ILE A 86 12.59 -2.16 2.13
CA ILE A 86 11.82 -1.21 2.93
C ILE A 86 12.08 -1.47 4.41
N ASP A 87 12.15 -0.41 5.21
CA ASP A 87 12.58 -0.52 6.61
C ASP A 87 11.48 -1.05 7.53
N ARG A 88 10.22 -0.99 7.06
CA ARG A 88 9.06 -1.49 7.80
C ARG A 88 8.08 -2.17 6.86
N ARG A 89 7.24 -3.02 7.44
CA ARG A 89 6.05 -3.54 6.79
C ARG A 89 5.09 -2.38 6.46
N PRO A 90 4.63 -2.24 5.20
CA PRO A 90 3.56 -1.29 4.88
C PRO A 90 2.27 -1.71 5.56
N THR A 91 1.42 -0.75 5.89
CA THR A 91 0.07 -1.06 6.38
C THR A 91 -0.79 -1.60 5.23
N VAL A 92 -1.90 -2.25 5.57
CA VAL A 92 -2.87 -2.75 4.57
C VAL A 92 -3.39 -1.61 3.70
N THR A 93 -3.75 -0.49 4.32
CA THR A 93 -4.21 0.72 3.61
C THR A 93 -3.14 1.31 2.70
N GLU A 94 -1.86 1.29 3.10
CA GLU A 94 -0.76 1.74 2.23
C GLU A 94 -0.63 0.84 0.99
N LEU A 95 -0.69 -0.48 1.15
CA LEU A 95 -0.65 -1.42 0.02
C LEU A 95 -1.84 -1.27 -0.91
N GLU A 96 -3.05 -1.13 -0.35
CA GLU A 96 -4.27 -0.89 -1.12
C GLU A 96 -4.18 0.42 -1.91
N ASN A 97 -3.77 1.52 -1.26
CA ASN A 97 -3.61 2.83 -1.92
C ASN A 97 -2.54 2.80 -3.03
N MET A 98 -1.42 2.11 -2.81
CA MET A 98 -0.42 1.91 -3.87
C MET A 98 -1.02 1.12 -5.04
N THR A 99 -1.78 0.07 -4.74
CA THR A 99 -2.45 -0.76 -5.76
C THR A 99 -3.44 0.06 -6.58
N VAL A 100 -4.33 0.82 -5.93
CA VAL A 100 -5.30 1.72 -6.59
C VAL A 100 -4.60 2.75 -7.47
N LYS A 101 -3.52 3.36 -6.96
CA LYS A 101 -2.79 4.42 -7.67
C LYS A 101 -2.06 3.90 -8.90
N HIS A 102 -1.38 2.75 -8.76
CA HIS A 102 -0.50 2.23 -9.79
C HIS A 102 -1.17 1.20 -10.70
N ASP A 103 -2.33 0.67 -10.31
CA ASP A 103 -3.09 -0.36 -11.02
C ASP A 103 -2.26 -1.62 -11.29
N VAL A 104 -1.56 -2.10 -10.26
CA VAL A 104 -0.73 -3.31 -10.29
C VAL A 104 -0.81 -4.03 -8.94
N GLU A 105 -0.60 -5.34 -8.95
CA GLU A 105 -0.38 -6.11 -7.73
C GLU A 105 0.93 -5.72 -7.06
N PHE A 106 0.90 -5.60 -5.74
CA PHE A 106 2.07 -5.48 -4.89
C PHE A 106 2.17 -6.69 -3.97
N ALA A 107 3.40 -7.11 -3.67
CA ALA A 107 3.67 -8.12 -2.66
C ALA A 107 4.73 -7.64 -1.68
N VAL A 108 4.60 -8.07 -0.41
CA VAL A 108 5.59 -7.82 0.63
C VAL A 108 6.14 -9.16 1.08
N VAL A 109 7.45 -9.32 0.96
CA VAL A 109 8.17 -10.51 1.43
C VAL A 109 9.08 -10.09 2.56
N TYR A 110 9.15 -10.93 3.59
CA TYR A 110 10.13 -10.81 4.66
C TYR A 110 11.18 -11.90 4.51
N LYS A 111 12.44 -11.48 4.40
CA LYS A 111 13.60 -12.37 4.50
C LYS A 111 13.95 -12.54 5.97
N LEU A 112 14.04 -13.78 6.44
CA LEU A 112 14.38 -14.12 7.82
C LEU A 112 15.79 -13.60 8.17
N GLY A 113 15.90 -13.04 9.37
CA GLY A 113 17.18 -12.62 9.95
C GLY A 113 17.83 -13.73 10.79
N PRO A 114 19.04 -13.48 11.33
CA PRO A 114 19.79 -14.45 12.12
C PRO A 114 19.23 -14.65 13.54
N GLY A 115 18.28 -13.82 14.00
CA GLY A 115 17.71 -13.91 15.34
C GLY A 115 16.72 -15.07 15.50
N PRO A 116 16.37 -15.44 16.75
CA PRO A 116 15.39 -16.49 17.02
C PRO A 116 14.07 -16.25 16.28
N GLY A 117 13.53 -17.30 15.63
CA GLY A 117 12.32 -17.20 14.82
C GLY A 117 12.46 -16.29 13.59
N GLY A 118 13.68 -16.04 13.12
CA GLY A 118 13.96 -15.21 11.95
C GLY A 118 13.91 -13.70 12.21
N ARG A 119 14.05 -13.26 13.47
CA ARG A 119 14.07 -11.83 13.85
C ARG A 119 15.30 -11.11 13.29
N GLY A 120 15.18 -9.79 13.10
CA GLY A 120 16.25 -8.95 12.53
C GLY A 120 16.40 -9.08 11.01
N GLY A 121 15.34 -9.51 10.33
CA GLY A 121 15.29 -9.72 8.89
C GLY A 121 14.95 -8.45 8.11
N GLN A 122 14.62 -8.62 6.82
CA GLN A 122 14.45 -7.51 5.88
C GLN A 122 13.13 -7.65 5.10
N TYR A 123 12.34 -6.58 5.07
CA TYR A 123 11.19 -6.49 4.17
C TYR A 123 11.63 -6.03 2.77
N THR A 124 11.00 -6.62 1.74
CA THR A 124 11.14 -6.22 0.35
C THR A 124 9.75 -6.06 -0.26
N LEU A 125 9.51 -4.92 -0.92
CA LEU A 125 8.31 -4.64 -1.70
C LEU A 125 8.55 -5.03 -3.16
N TYR A 126 7.66 -5.83 -3.71
CA TYR A 126 7.61 -6.20 -5.11
C TYR A 126 6.37 -5.62 -5.76
N SER A 127 6.43 -5.44 -7.08
CA SER A 127 5.26 -5.05 -7.87
C SER A 127 5.20 -5.88 -9.15
N GLY A 128 4.00 -6.11 -9.64
CA GLY A 128 3.75 -6.91 -10.83
C GLY A 128 2.90 -6.19 -11.86
N GLN A 129 1.92 -6.93 -12.37
CA GLN A 129 0.87 -6.51 -13.29
C GLN A 129 -0.47 -6.50 -12.54
N VAL A 130 -1.55 -6.15 -13.22
CA VAL A 130 -2.92 -6.02 -12.65
C VAL A 130 -3.44 -7.31 -11.99
N ALA A 131 -2.93 -8.48 -12.36
CA ALA A 131 -3.43 -9.77 -11.86
C ALA A 131 -2.29 -10.77 -11.55
N ARG A 132 -1.06 -10.26 -11.40
CA ARG A 132 0.09 -11.11 -11.09
C ARG A 132 1.25 -10.31 -10.55
N VAL A 133 1.74 -10.67 -9.38
CA VAL A 133 3.07 -10.31 -8.86
C VAL A 133 3.95 -11.55 -8.70
N ARG A 134 5.22 -11.42 -9.05
CA ARG A 134 6.22 -12.49 -8.87
C ARG A 134 7.12 -12.11 -7.70
N VAL A 135 7.47 -13.11 -6.89
CA VAL A 135 8.40 -12.97 -5.77
C VAL A 135 9.42 -14.10 -5.79
N PRO A 136 10.65 -13.88 -5.28
CA PRO A 136 11.60 -14.97 -5.07
C PRO A 136 11.07 -15.96 -4.03
N VAL A 137 11.23 -17.26 -4.32
CA VAL A 137 10.91 -18.35 -3.39
C VAL A 137 12.23 -18.91 -2.87
N THR A 138 12.49 -18.74 -1.58
CA THR A 138 13.71 -19.22 -0.92
C THR A 138 13.38 -19.79 0.46
N ALA A 139 14.26 -20.66 0.96
CA ALA A 139 14.13 -21.26 2.31
C ALA A 139 14.01 -20.22 3.44
N ASP A 140 14.53 -19.01 3.22
CA ASP A 140 14.61 -17.95 4.20
C ASP A 140 13.65 -16.78 3.92
N SER A 141 12.58 -16.99 3.14
CA SER A 141 11.61 -15.95 2.85
C SER A 141 10.17 -16.33 3.19
N ILE A 142 9.39 -15.34 3.61
CA ILE A 142 7.96 -15.44 3.93
C ILE A 142 7.21 -14.39 3.08
N LEU A 143 6.26 -14.83 2.24
CA LEU A 143 5.31 -13.92 1.60
C LEU A 143 4.26 -13.50 2.64
N ILE A 144 4.24 -12.21 2.95
CA ILE A 144 3.41 -11.65 4.01
C ILE A 144 2.06 -11.19 3.49
N TYR A 145 2.08 -10.40 2.42
CA TYR A 145 0.91 -9.83 1.79
C TYR A 145 1.06 -9.87 0.28
N HIS A 146 -0.03 -10.04 -0.44
CA HIS A 146 -0.17 -9.52 -1.79
C HIS A 146 -1.54 -8.86 -2.00
N THR A 147 -1.62 -7.94 -2.96
CA THR A 147 -2.85 -7.22 -3.24
C THR A 147 -3.61 -7.83 -4.41
N HIS A 148 -4.93 -7.75 -4.39
CA HIS A 148 -5.81 -8.12 -5.52
C HIS A 148 -6.49 -6.85 -6.06
N PRO A 149 -6.01 -6.27 -7.18
CA PRO A 149 -6.48 -4.99 -7.72
C PRO A 149 -7.96 -4.98 -8.10
N ARG A 150 -8.53 -6.16 -8.40
CA ARG A 150 -9.95 -6.33 -8.73
C ARG A 150 -10.84 -6.60 -7.52
N GLY A 151 -10.27 -6.63 -6.31
CA GLY A 151 -11.03 -6.80 -5.07
C GLY A 151 -11.41 -8.24 -4.73
N THR A 152 -10.94 -9.23 -5.50
CA THR A 152 -11.15 -10.63 -5.17
C THR A 152 -10.54 -10.94 -3.81
N ARG A 153 -11.31 -11.61 -2.94
CA ARG A 153 -10.90 -11.93 -1.58
C ARG A 153 -10.26 -13.30 -1.47
N SER A 154 -10.66 -14.21 -2.34
CA SER A 154 -10.24 -15.61 -2.31
C SER A 154 -8.88 -15.80 -2.99
N PRO A 155 -8.03 -16.70 -2.47
CA PRO A 155 -6.82 -17.10 -3.18
C PRO A 155 -7.18 -17.79 -4.50
N SER A 156 -6.36 -17.54 -5.51
CA SER A 156 -6.32 -18.33 -6.73
C SER A 156 -5.56 -19.64 -6.50
N THR A 157 -5.67 -20.59 -7.43
CA THR A 157 -4.81 -21.79 -7.42
C THR A 157 -3.33 -21.42 -7.41
N ALA A 158 -2.92 -20.42 -8.19
CA ALA A 158 -1.53 -19.96 -8.22
C ALA A 158 -1.06 -19.38 -6.87
N ASP A 159 -1.96 -18.78 -6.08
CA ASP A 159 -1.63 -18.32 -4.74
C ASP A 159 -1.35 -19.50 -3.81
N MET A 160 -2.17 -20.56 -3.88
CA MET A 160 -2.01 -21.76 -3.08
C MET A 160 -0.76 -22.57 -3.48
N ASP A 161 -0.53 -22.76 -4.77
CA ASP A 161 0.66 -23.42 -5.32
C ASP A 161 1.94 -22.70 -4.88
N LEU A 162 1.92 -21.37 -4.77
CA LEU A 162 3.07 -20.60 -4.30
C LEU A 162 3.44 -20.95 -2.85
N LEU A 163 2.47 -21.22 -1.97
CA LEU A 163 2.76 -21.66 -0.60
C LEU A 163 3.39 -23.06 -0.57
N GLU A 164 2.96 -23.95 -1.46
CA GLU A 164 3.59 -25.25 -1.64
C GLU A 164 5.04 -25.11 -2.13
N LEU A 165 5.31 -24.19 -3.06
CA LEU A 165 6.68 -23.88 -3.50
C LEU A 165 7.56 -23.37 -2.35
N PHE A 166 7.02 -22.50 -1.47
CA PHE A 166 7.75 -22.04 -0.28
C PHE A 166 8.05 -23.20 0.68
N GLU A 167 7.09 -24.10 0.91
CA GLU A 167 7.27 -25.28 1.75
C GLU A 167 8.35 -26.20 1.18
N MET A 168 8.30 -26.51 -0.13
CA MET A 168 9.32 -27.32 -0.82
C MET A 168 10.71 -26.67 -0.79
N ALA A 169 10.78 -25.35 -0.85
CA ALA A 169 12.03 -24.62 -0.70
C ALA A 169 12.59 -24.62 0.74
N GLY A 170 11.84 -25.16 1.71
CA GLY A 170 12.25 -25.23 3.12
C GLY A 170 11.86 -24.00 3.95
N SER A 171 11.00 -23.12 3.43
CA SER A 171 10.51 -21.97 4.18
C SER A 171 9.59 -22.39 5.35
N PRO A 172 9.68 -21.70 6.51
CA PRO A 172 8.73 -21.92 7.60
C PRO A 172 7.35 -21.29 7.34
N MET A 173 7.14 -20.64 6.19
CA MET A 173 5.86 -20.05 5.81
C MET A 173 4.75 -21.13 5.77
N ARG A 174 3.60 -20.80 6.36
CA ARG A 174 2.40 -21.67 6.36
C ARG A 174 1.14 -21.00 5.82
N SER A 175 1.11 -19.67 5.87
CA SER A 175 0.00 -18.87 5.38
C SER A 175 0.48 -17.54 4.82
N SER A 176 -0.35 -16.91 4.01
CA SER A 176 -0.20 -15.51 3.59
C SER A 176 -1.54 -14.78 3.68
N LYS A 177 -1.53 -13.49 3.31
CA LYS A 177 -2.70 -12.64 3.38
C LYS A 177 -2.93 -11.88 2.08
N ILE A 178 -4.18 -11.91 1.60
CA ILE A 178 -4.64 -11.13 0.45
C ILE A 178 -5.17 -9.79 0.96
N VAL A 179 -4.78 -8.71 0.27
CA VAL A 179 -5.31 -7.35 0.43
C VAL A 179 -6.20 -7.03 -0.78
N PRO A 180 -7.51 -7.33 -0.72
CA PRO A 180 -8.46 -7.00 -1.78
C PRO A 180 -8.71 -5.48 -1.84
N VAL A 181 -8.56 -4.87 -3.02
CA VAL A 181 -8.93 -3.47 -3.22
C VAL A 181 -10.43 -3.27 -3.04
N GLY A 182 -10.82 -2.17 -2.39
CA GLY A 182 -12.20 -1.76 -2.19
C GLY A 182 -12.88 -2.43 -1.00
N SER A 183 -12.16 -3.20 -0.18
CA SER A 183 -12.73 -3.92 0.97
C SER A 183 -12.54 -3.22 2.31
N GLY A 184 -12.13 -1.94 2.32
CA GLY A 184 -12.03 -1.14 3.56
C GLY A 184 -11.00 -1.66 4.56
N GLY A 185 -9.87 -2.22 4.07
CA GLY A 185 -8.81 -2.76 4.92
C GLY A 185 -9.02 -4.19 5.42
N VAL A 186 -10.09 -4.87 5.01
CA VAL A 186 -10.28 -6.29 5.29
C VAL A 186 -9.22 -7.11 4.55
N VAL A 187 -8.59 -8.05 5.25
CA VAL A 187 -7.61 -9.00 4.68
C VAL A 187 -8.12 -10.42 4.78
N THR A 188 -7.73 -11.26 3.83
CA THR A 188 -8.08 -12.70 3.83
C THR A 188 -6.83 -13.52 4.03
N THR A 189 -6.78 -14.31 5.10
CA THR A 189 -5.66 -15.24 5.35
C THR A 189 -5.91 -16.53 4.58
N PHE A 190 -4.88 -17.08 3.95
CA PHE A 190 -4.98 -18.35 3.23
C PHE A 190 -3.75 -19.23 3.47
N THR A 191 -3.97 -20.54 3.38
CA THR A 191 -2.95 -21.60 3.39
C THR A 191 -2.95 -22.28 2.02
N LYS A 192 -2.10 -23.30 1.85
CA LYS A 192 -2.10 -24.15 0.64
C LYS A 192 -3.44 -24.90 0.43
N ASP A 193 -4.24 -25.03 1.50
CA ASP A 193 -5.53 -25.73 1.48
C ASP A 193 -6.72 -24.78 1.22
N GLY A 194 -6.46 -23.49 1.00
CA GLY A 194 -7.47 -22.46 0.75
C GLY A 194 -7.56 -21.41 1.85
N THR A 195 -8.74 -20.78 2.00
CA THR A 195 -8.94 -19.71 2.98
C THR A 195 -8.93 -20.25 4.42
N SER A 196 -8.06 -19.71 5.26
CA SER A 196 -8.01 -20.01 6.69
C SER A 196 -8.65 -18.85 7.46
N GLU A 197 -9.94 -18.98 7.80
CA GLU A 197 -10.75 -18.09 8.64
C GLU A 197 -11.04 -16.66 8.13
N PHE A 198 -12.34 -16.33 8.04
CA PHE A 198 -12.84 -14.95 8.06
C PHE A 198 -12.74 -14.41 9.49
N SER A 199 -11.60 -13.84 9.89
CA SER A 199 -11.52 -13.15 11.18
C SER A 199 -12.19 -11.78 11.07
N GLU A 200 -13.45 -11.67 11.48
CA GLU A 200 -13.96 -10.40 12.00
C GLU A 200 -13.03 -9.97 13.14
N TRP A 201 -12.53 -8.75 13.02
CA TRP A 201 -11.67 -8.12 14.01
C TRP A 201 -12.35 -8.15 15.39
N ARG A 202 -11.76 -8.87 16.35
CA ARG A 202 -12.07 -8.71 17.78
C ARG A 202 -10.87 -8.05 18.45
N PRO A 203 -11.04 -6.88 19.10
CA PRO A 203 -9.99 -6.30 19.90
C PRO A 203 -9.77 -7.15 21.15
N TRP A 204 -8.50 -7.46 21.43
CA TRP A 204 -8.03 -7.74 22.77
C TRP A 204 -7.54 -6.43 23.38
#